data_AF-A0A8J3CCM6-F1
#
_entry.id   AF-A0A8J3CCM6-F1
#
_cell.length_a   1.000
_cell.length_b   1.000
_cell.length_c   1.000
_cell.angle_alpha   90.00
_cell.angle_beta   90.00
_cell.angle_gamma   90.00
#
_symmetry.space_group_name_H-M   'P 1'
#
loop_
_entity.id
_entity.type
_entity.pdbx_description
1 polymer ?
#
loop_
_entity_poly.entity_id
_entity_poly.type
_entity_poly.pdbx_seq_one_letter_code
_entity_poly.pdbx_strand_id
1 'polypeptide(L)' 'MGTPEPSSLAELIADCAELPDGLRPTAPAVPEPRSAAPWRVDDRCAAQVADLEEYGS' A
#
# COMPACT_ATOMS: atom_id res chain seq x y z
N MET A 1 19.40 -18.20 -2.79
CA MET A 1 18.70 -18.81 -3.92
C MET A 1 17.55 -17.86 -4.26
N GLY A 2 17.61 -17.18 -5.40
CA GLY A 2 16.61 -16.17 -5.76
C GLY A 2 15.30 -16.80 -6.23
N THR A 3 14.20 -16.07 -6.08
CA THR A 3 12.92 -16.40 -6.72
C THR A 3 13.14 -16.40 -8.24
N PRO A 4 12.66 -17.41 -8.98
CA PRO A 4 12.77 -17.41 -10.43
C PRO A 4 12.03 -16.21 -11.04
N GLU A 5 12.60 -15.63 -12.10
CA GLU A 5 11.95 -14.54 -12.84
C GLU A 5 10.77 -15.09 -13.64
N PRO A 6 9.59 -14.44 -13.60
CA PRO A 6 8.42 -14.91 -14.32
C PRO A 6 8.59 -14.71 -15.84
N SER A 7 8.23 -15.73 -16.60
CA SER A 7 8.29 -15.77 -18.06
C SER A 7 7.06 -15.13 -18.73
N SER A 8 6.01 -14.81 -17.96
CA SER A 8 4.80 -14.17 -18.45
C SER A 8 4.08 -13.34 -17.39
N LEU A 9 3.24 -12.40 -17.82
CA LEU A 9 2.37 -11.63 -16.91
C LEU A 9 1.40 -12.53 -16.14
N ALA A 10 0.93 -13.61 -16.74
CA ALA A 10 0.02 -14.56 -16.09
C ALA A 10 0.70 -15.30 -14.93
N GLU A 11 1.96 -15.70 -15.11
CA GLU A 11 2.79 -16.31 -14.06
C GLU A 11 3.04 -15.31 -12.91
N LEU A 12 3.38 -14.06 -13.22
CA LEU A 12 3.56 -13.00 -12.22
C LEU A 12 2.27 -12.76 -11.41
N ILE A 13 1.10 -12.80 -12.05
CA ILE A 13 -0.20 -12.68 -11.37
C ILE A 13 -0.44 -13.89 -10.46
N ALA A 14 -0.14 -15.11 -10.92
CA ALA A 14 -0.33 -16.34 -10.14
C ALA A 14 0.53 -16.34 -8.87
N ASP A 15 1.80 -16.00 -8.97
CA ASP A 15 2.72 -15.88 -7.83
C ASP A 15 2.20 -14.85 -6.81
N CYS A 16 1.68 -13.73 -7.28
CA CYS A 16 1.13 -12.68 -6.39
C CYS A 16 -0.21 -13.09 -5.75
N ALA A 17 -0.95 -14.03 -6.33
CA ALA A 17 -2.22 -14.51 -5.79
C ALA A 17 -2.05 -15.56 -4.67
N GLU A 18 -0.88 -16.17 -4.57
CA GLU A 18 -0.51 -17.11 -3.50
C GLU A 18 -0.13 -16.39 -2.19
N LEU A 19 -1.08 -15.68 -1.59
CA LEU A 19 -0.98 -15.29 -0.18
C LEU A 19 -1.40 -16.47 0.71
N PRO A 20 -0.58 -16.89 1.70
CA PRO A 20 -0.96 -17.89 2.69
C PRO A 20 -2.29 -17.53 3.37
N ASP A 21 -3.16 -18.52 3.61
CA ASP A 21 -4.51 -18.28 4.14
C ASP A 21 -4.53 -17.56 5.50
N GLY A 22 -3.49 -17.72 6.32
CA GLY A 22 -3.34 -16.99 7.59
C GLY A 22 -2.95 -15.51 7.44
N LEU A 23 -2.47 -15.09 6.26
CA LEU A 23 -2.19 -13.70 5.91
C LEU A 23 -3.31 -13.05 5.10
N ARG A 24 -4.21 -13.86 4.53
CA ARG A 24 -5.42 -13.34 3.88
C ARG A 24 -6.29 -12.70 4.96
N PRO A 25 -6.62 -11.40 4.82
CA PRO A 25 -7.57 -10.78 5.74
C PRO A 25 -8.86 -11.59 5.71
N THR A 26 -9.26 -12.17 6.84
CA THR A 26 -10.63 -12.64 7.04
C THR A 26 -11.47 -11.38 7.12
N ALA A 27 -11.82 -10.82 5.95
CA ALA A 27 -12.21 -9.44 5.74
C ALA A 27 -12.73 -8.75 7.01
N PRO A 28 -11.90 -7.98 7.75
CA PRO A 28 -12.46 -7.06 8.72
C PRO A 28 -13.38 -6.13 7.92
N ALA A 29 -14.61 -5.93 8.40
CA ALA A 29 -15.60 -5.09 7.73
C ALA A 29 -14.95 -3.77 7.33
N VAL A 30 -14.62 -3.62 6.04
CA VAL A 30 -14.03 -2.38 5.54
C VAL A 30 -15.09 -1.32 5.80
N PRO A 31 -14.75 -0.21 6.48
CA PRO A 31 -15.71 0.84 6.74
C PRO A 31 -16.36 1.27 5.42
N GLU A 32 -17.68 1.50 5.44
CA GLU A 32 -18.37 1.96 4.25
C GLU A 32 -17.71 3.22 3.68
N PRO A 33 -17.64 3.35 2.34
CA PRO A 33 -17.11 4.56 1.71
C PRO A 33 -17.86 5.80 2.22
N ARG A 34 -17.13 6.71 2.86
CA ARG A 34 -17.67 8.00 3.31
C ARG A 34 -17.28 9.11 2.36
N SER A 35 -18.18 10.10 2.20
CA SER A 35 -17.82 11.34 1.52
C SER A 35 -16.65 12.00 2.26
N ALA A 36 -15.57 12.28 1.53
CA ALA A 36 -14.43 13.00 2.07
C ALA A 36 -14.72 14.51 2.06
N ALA A 37 -14.28 15.21 3.10
CA ALA A 37 -14.22 16.66 3.03
C ALA A 37 -13.28 17.09 1.89
N PRO A 38 -13.55 18.22 1.20
CA PRO A 38 -12.65 18.76 0.20
C PRO A 38 -11.24 18.92 0.77
N TRP A 39 -10.25 18.44 0.03
CA TRP A 39 -8.87 18.46 0.50
C TRP A 39 -8.38 19.91 0.57
N ARG A 40 -7.82 20.28 1.72
CA ARG A 40 -7.21 21.59 1.96
C ARG A 40 -5.75 21.38 2.30
N VAL A 41 -4.87 21.99 1.50
CA VAL A 41 -3.44 22.04 1.77
C VAL A 41 -3.16 23.42 2.34
N ASP A 42 -2.72 23.47 3.59
CA ASP A 42 -2.32 24.70 4.28
C ASP A 42 -0.97 24.51 4.96
N ASP A 43 -0.49 25.56 5.63
CA ASP A 43 0.81 25.56 6.28
C ASP A 43 0.94 24.48 7.36
N ARG A 44 -0.19 24.01 7.93
CA ARG A 44 -0.18 22.90 8.89
C ARG A 44 0.24 21.61 8.21
N CYS A 45 -0.16 21.38 6.96
CA CYS A 45 0.28 20.20 6.19
C CYS A 45 1.79 20.21 5.97
N ALA A 46 2.37 21.35 5.62
CA ALA A 46 3.81 21.49 5.45
C ALA A 46 4.57 21.31 6.78
N ALA A 47 4.04 21.86 7.88
CA ALA A 47 4.62 21.73 9.21
C ALA A 47 4.67 20.27 9.71
N GLN A 48 3.76 19.39 9.27
CA GLN A 48 3.73 17.98 9.69
C GLN A 48 4.95 17.17 9.28
N VAL A 49 5.68 17.63 8.26
CA VAL A 49 6.84 16.93 7.69
C VAL A 49 8.09 17.80 7.70
N ALA A 50 8.04 18.97 8.36
CA ALA A 50 9.14 19.94 8.37
C ALA A 50 10.43 19.37 9.00
N ASP A 51 10.29 18.46 9.96
CA ASP A 51 11.41 17.82 10.66
C ASP A 51 11.67 16.38 10.19
N LEU A 52 10.99 15.93 9.13
CA LEU A 52 11.36 14.67 8.47
C LEU A 52 12.59 14.97 7.60
N GLU A 53 13.76 14.50 8.03
CA GLU A 53 14.97 14.51 7.20
C GLU A 53 14.73 13.79 5.87
N GLU A 54 15.52 14.15 4.85
CA GLU A 54 15.42 13.58 3.51
C GLU A 54 15.51 12.05 3.57
N TYR A 55 14.51 11.37 3.00
CA TYR A 55 14.52 9.92 2.88
C TYR A 55 15.61 9.50 1.88
N GLY A 56 16.78 9.13 2.40
CA GLY A 56 17.83 8.47 1.61
C GLY A 56 19.22 8.98 1.96
N SER A 57 19.91 8.26 2.84
CA SER A 57 21.37 8.19 2.84
C SER A 57 21.84 6.96 2.08
#